data_AF-A0A257WF98-F1
#
_entry.id   AF-A0A257WF98-F1
#
_cell.length_a   1.000
_cell.length_b   1.000
_cell.length_c   1.000
_cell.angle_alpha   90.00
_cell.angle_beta   90.00
_cell.angle_gamma   90.00
#
_symmetry.space_group_name_H-M   'P 1'
#
loop_
_entity.id
_entity.type
_entity.pdbx_description
1 polymer ?
#
loop_
_entity_poly.entity_id
_entity_poly.type
_entity_poly.pdbx_seq_one_letter_code
_entity_poly.pdbx_strand_id
1 'polypeptide(L)'
;MAHVLPTFSVEVLDRMVLAVELVKQRLLRSTSALEVAGVPYAVIGGNAVGAWVAKFDVNAVRNTVDVDLLLRREDFDSAAAALAKAGFIRRHV
;
A
#
# COMPACT_ATOMS: atom_id res chain seq x y z
N MET A 1 -27.87 -27.96 8.38
CA MET A 1 -26.66 -27.27 7.89
C MET A 1 -26.45 -26.05 8.75
N ALA A 2 -25.47 -26.07 9.66
CA ALA A 2 -25.22 -24.95 10.56
C ALA A 2 -24.52 -23.84 9.78
N HIS A 3 -25.20 -22.71 9.58
CA HIS A 3 -24.58 -21.46 9.14
C HIS A 3 -23.65 -20.99 10.26
N VAL A 4 -22.34 -21.22 10.12
CA VAL A 4 -21.35 -20.51 10.94
C VAL A 4 -21.34 -19.08 10.42
N LEU A 5 -22.11 -18.20 11.05
CA LEU A 5 -21.95 -16.78 10.83
C LEU A 5 -20.55 -16.39 11.31
N PRO A 6 -19.79 -15.57 10.56
CA PRO A 6 -18.52 -15.07 11.04
C PRO A 6 -18.74 -14.37 12.39
N THR A 7 -18.05 -14.82 13.42
CA THR A 7 -18.09 -14.17 14.73
C THR A 7 -17.27 -12.88 14.65
N PHE A 8 -17.96 -11.73 14.66
CA PHE A 8 -17.34 -10.42 14.72
C PHE A 8 -16.90 -10.11 16.16
N SER A 9 -15.85 -10.80 16.64
CA SER A 9 -15.22 -10.44 17.90
C SER A 9 -14.42 -9.14 17.77
N VAL A 10 -14.17 -8.45 18.89
CA VAL A 10 -13.29 -7.26 18.92
C VAL A 10 -11.95 -7.56 18.26
N GLU A 11 -11.38 -8.73 18.53
CA GLU A 11 -10.11 -9.19 17.92
C GLU A 11 -10.19 -9.28 16.38
N VAL A 12 -11.31 -9.72 15.81
CA VAL A 12 -11.50 -9.76 14.34
C VAL A 12 -11.58 -8.35 13.78
N LEU A 13 -12.30 -7.45 14.44
CA LEU A 13 -12.40 -6.05 14.02
C LEU A 13 -11.05 -5.34 14.09
N ASP A 14 -10.26 -5.58 15.15
CA ASP A 14 -8.91 -5.04 15.31
C ASP A 14 -7.98 -5.52 14.18
N ARG A 15 -8.07 -6.79 13.78
CA ARG A 15 -7.32 -7.32 12.63
C ARG A 15 -7.71 -6.64 11.32
N MET A 16 -8.98 -6.33 11.11
CA MET A 16 -9.44 -5.59 9.93
C MET A 16 -8.84 -4.19 9.87
N VAL A 17 -8.77 -3.48 11.01
CA VAL A 17 -8.12 -2.17 11.11
C VAL A 17 -6.61 -2.29 10.88
N LEU A 18 -5.96 -3.28 11.51
CA LEU A 18 -4.53 -3.53 11.36
C LEU A 18 -4.14 -3.76 9.89
N ALA A 19 -4.97 -4.48 9.12
CA ALA A 19 -4.71 -4.71 7.71
C ALA A 19 -4.57 -3.38 6.92
N VAL A 20 -5.41 -2.39 7.23
CA VAL A 20 -5.35 -1.06 6.62
C VAL A 20 -4.10 -0.30 7.05
N GLU A 21 -3.79 -0.32 8.35
CA GLU A 21 -2.61 0.37 8.88
C GLU A 21 -1.31 -0.21 8.29
N LEU A 22 -1.22 -1.53 8.11
CA LEU A 22 -0.05 -2.16 7.49
C LEU A 22 0.18 -1.69 6.06
N VAL A 23 -0.88 -1.44 5.28
CA VAL A 23 -0.78 -0.92 3.91
C VAL A 23 -0.36 0.54 3.92
N LYS A 24 -0.90 1.36 4.83
CA LYS A 24 -0.44 2.73 5.05
C LYS A 24 1.05 2.79 5.41
N GLN A 25 1.51 1.94 6.33
CA GLN A 25 2.93 1.86 6.68
C GLN A 25 3.80 1.42 5.49
N ARG A 26 3.30 0.49 4.67
CA ARG A 26 3.99 0.09 3.44
C ARG A 26 4.11 1.24 2.44
N LEU A 27 3.02 2.00 2.23
CA LEU A 27 2.99 3.17 1.37
C LEU A 27 4.06 4.17 1.80
N LEU A 28 3.99 4.63 3.06
CA LEU A 28 4.92 5.63 3.59
C LEU A 28 6.39 5.20 3.53
N ARG A 29 6.68 3.93 3.86
CA ARG A 29 8.05 3.38 3.76
C ARG A 29 8.56 3.34 2.33
N SER A 30 7.72 2.94 1.38
CA SER A 30 8.12 2.84 -0.02
C SER A 30 8.35 4.21 -0.66
N THR A 31 7.46 5.17 -0.42
CA THR A 31 7.56 6.53 -0.97
C THR A 31 8.74 7.29 -0.36
N SER A 32 8.90 7.23 0.96
CA SER A 32 10.02 7.87 1.65
C SER A 32 11.38 7.34 1.17
N ALA A 33 11.49 6.03 0.91
CA ALA A 33 12.72 5.44 0.38
C ALA A 33 13.10 6.00 -1.00
N LEU A 34 12.10 6.20 -1.87
CA LEU A 34 12.32 6.75 -3.21
C LEU A 34 12.63 8.26 -3.16
N GLU A 35 11.97 9.01 -2.28
CA GLU A 35 12.25 10.43 -2.05
C GLU A 35 13.67 10.67 -1.55
N VAL A 36 14.12 9.92 -0.55
CA VAL A 36 15.49 10.00 -0.02
C VAL A 36 16.52 9.65 -1.08
N ALA A 37 16.20 8.73 -2.00
CA ALA A 37 17.07 8.35 -3.10
C ALA A 37 16.99 9.30 -4.32
N GLY A 38 16.09 10.29 -4.31
CA GLY A 38 15.87 11.19 -5.44
C GLY A 38 15.31 10.51 -6.69
N VAL A 39 14.65 9.35 -6.54
CA VAL A 39 14.10 8.58 -7.65
C VAL A 39 12.70 9.11 -8.01
N PRO A 40 12.44 9.57 -9.24
CA PRO A 40 11.11 9.98 -9.65
C PRO A 40 10.12 8.81 -9.66
N TYR A 41 8.94 9.00 -9.06
CA TYR A 41 7.88 8.01 -9.04
C TYR A 41 6.51 8.68 -8.99
N ALA A 42 5.45 7.89 -9.23
CA ALA A 42 4.09 8.26 -8.89
C ALA A 42 3.39 7.10 -8.16
N VAL A 43 2.66 7.40 -7.09
CA VAL A 43 1.71 6.45 -6.51
C VAL A 43 0.53 6.33 -7.46
N ILE A 44 0.21 5.11 -7.86
CA ILE A 44 -0.93 4.80 -8.73
C ILE A 44 -1.84 3.76 -8.06
N GLY A 45 -2.78 3.19 -8.82
CA GLY A 45 -3.64 2.10 -8.34
C GLY A 45 -4.58 2.51 -7.22
N GLY A 46 -4.90 1.56 -6.34
CA GLY A 46 -5.92 1.71 -5.31
C GLY A 46 -5.64 2.85 -4.32
N ASN A 47 -4.38 3.06 -3.95
CA ASN A 47 -3.99 4.16 -3.03
C ASN A 47 -4.21 5.53 -3.66
N ALA A 48 -3.87 5.71 -4.94
CA ALA A 48 -4.09 6.97 -5.66
C ALA A 48 -5.59 7.28 -5.81
N VAL A 49 -6.39 6.28 -6.17
CA VAL A 49 -7.85 6.41 -6.25
C VAL A 49 -8.43 6.73 -4.87
N GLY A 50 -8.01 6.02 -3.82
CA GLY A 50 -8.46 6.26 -2.45
C GLY A 50 -8.17 7.69 -1.99
N ALA A 51 -6.97 8.21 -2.27
CA ALA A 51 -6.58 9.58 -1.95
C ALA A 51 -7.41 10.65 -2.71
N TRP A 52 -7.86 10.35 -3.93
CA TRP A 52 -8.75 11.23 -4.68
C TRP A 52 -10.19 11.15 -4.16
N VAL A 53 -10.74 9.94 -4.04
CA VAL A 53 -12.11 9.68 -3.57
C VAL A 53 -12.34 10.25 -2.17
N ALA A 54 -11.38 10.12 -1.26
CA ALA A 54 -11.49 10.63 0.12
C ALA A 54 -11.69 12.14 0.21
N LYS A 55 -11.37 12.91 -0.85
CA LYS A 55 -11.63 14.36 -0.91
C LYS A 55 -13.10 14.68 -1.19
N PHE A 56 -13.85 13.75 -1.76
CA PHE A 56 -15.22 13.96 -2.22
C PHE A 56 -16.23 13.11 -1.44
N ASP A 57 -15.92 11.84 -1.15
CA ASP A 57 -16.78 10.93 -0.41
C ASP A 57 -15.97 9.88 0.37
N VAL A 58 -15.91 10.05 1.69
CA VAL A 58 -15.22 9.13 2.59
C VAL A 58 -15.88 7.74 2.65
N ASN A 59 -17.19 7.63 2.40
CA ASN A 59 -17.92 6.35 2.45
C ASN A 59 -17.68 5.51 1.18
N ALA A 60 -17.21 6.14 0.10
CA ALA A 60 -16.83 5.46 -1.14
C ALA A 60 -15.40 4.91 -1.11
N VAL A 61 -14.59 5.25 -0.10
CA VAL A 61 -13.21 4.75 0.01
C VAL A 61 -13.21 3.23 0.18
N ARG A 62 -12.30 2.56 -0.53
CA ARG A 62 -12.06 1.11 -0.45
C ARG A 62 -10.58 0.89 -0.14
N ASN A 63 -10.31 -0.11 0.69
CA ASN A 63 -8.94 -0.48 1.04
C ASN A 63 -8.32 -1.31 -0.08
N THR A 64 -7.00 -1.14 -0.29
CA THR A 64 -6.18 -2.06 -1.09
C THR A 64 -5.26 -2.85 -0.17
N VAL A 65 -4.68 -3.93 -0.69
CA VAL A 65 -3.74 -4.82 0.03
C VAL A 65 -2.27 -4.53 -0.30
N ASP A 66 -2.03 -3.69 -1.30
CA ASP A 66 -0.73 -3.42 -1.91
C ASP A 66 -0.47 -1.92 -2.12
N VAL A 67 0.67 -1.61 -2.74
CA VAL A 67 1.09 -0.27 -3.12
C VAL A 67 1.64 -0.35 -4.53
N ASP A 68 0.99 0.34 -5.46
CA ASP A 68 1.43 0.41 -6.85
C ASP A 68 2.23 1.69 -7.10
N LEU A 69 3.41 1.54 -7.68
CA LEU A 69 4.33 2.63 -8.00
C LEU A 69 4.64 2.62 -9.50
N LEU A 70 4.41 3.74 -10.16
CA LEU A 70 4.84 3.98 -11.53
C LEU A 70 6.25 4.56 -11.51
N LEU A 71 7.13 3.97 -12.30
CA LEU A 71 8.52 4.38 -12.46
C LEU A 71 8.82 4.57 -13.95
N ARG A 72 9.82 5.40 -14.26
CA ARG A 72 10.45 5.34 -15.58
C ARG A 72 11.26 4.05 -15.68
N ARG A 73 11.38 3.52 -16.90
CA ARG A 73 12.01 2.21 -17.08
C ARG A 73 13.49 2.24 -16.73
N GLU A 74 14.16 3.34 -17.03
CA GLU A 74 15.56 3.63 -16.73
C GLU A 74 15.84 3.77 -15.22
N ASP A 75 14.85 4.19 -14.43
CA ASP A 75 14.98 4.39 -12.99
C ASP A 75 14.76 3.10 -12.18
N PHE A 76 14.41 2.00 -12.85
CA PHE A 76 13.99 0.76 -12.19
C PHE A 76 15.06 0.19 -11.25
N ASP A 77 16.33 0.16 -11.66
CA ASP A 77 17.39 -0.40 -10.82
C ASP A 77 17.70 0.49 -9.61
N SER A 78 17.67 1.81 -9.79
CA SER A 78 17.80 2.79 -8.70
C SER A 78 16.65 2.66 -7.70
N ALA A 79 15.42 2.52 -8.19
CA ALA A 79 14.24 2.30 -7.35
C ALA A 79 14.34 0.99 -6.56
N ALA A 80 14.74 -0.10 -7.22
CA ALA A 80 14.93 -1.40 -6.58
C ALA A 80 15.98 -1.33 -5.46
N ALA A 81 17.10 -0.64 -5.69
CA ALA A 81 18.14 -0.43 -4.69
C ALA A 81 17.65 0.42 -3.50
N ALA A 82 16.88 1.47 -3.76
CA ALA A 82 16.29 2.32 -2.71
C ALA A 82 15.29 1.53 -1.85
N LEU A 83 14.37 0.79 -2.47
CA LEU A 83 13.40 -0.04 -1.78
C LEU A 83 14.07 -1.18 -0.99
N ALA A 84 15.15 -1.77 -1.52
CA ALA A 84 15.92 -2.78 -0.79
C ALA A 84 16.51 -2.24 0.53
N LYS A 85 17.03 -1.01 0.55
CA LYS A 85 17.51 -0.35 1.77
C LYS A 85 16.40 -0.13 2.80
N ALA A 86 15.16 0.03 2.34
CA ALA A 86 13.98 0.12 3.20
C ALA A 86 13.43 -1.26 3.62
N GLY A 87 14.07 -2.37 3.26
CA GLY A 87 13.70 -3.73 3.66
C GLY A 87 12.69 -4.42 2.72
N PHE A 88 12.48 -3.90 1.51
CA PHE A 88 11.68 -4.59 0.49
C PHE A 88 12.54 -5.61 -0.27
N ILE A 89 11.96 -6.77 -0.58
CA ILE A 89 12.64 -7.83 -1.33
C ILE A 89 12.09 -7.86 -2.75
N ARG A 90 12.94 -7.60 -3.73
CA ARG A 90 12.58 -7.77 -5.14
C ARG A 90 12.38 -9.25 -5.43
N ARG A 91 11.24 -9.59 -6.03
CA ARG A 91 10.98 -10.89 -6.64
C ARG A 91 10.73 -10.67 -8.13
N HIS A 92 11.35 -11.50 -8.96
CA HIS A 92 11.03 -11.61 -10.37
C HIS A 92 10.33 -12.95 -10.54
N VAL A 93 9.04 -12.91 -10.88
CA VAL A 93 8.19 -14.09 -11.10
C VAL A 93 8.02 -14.34 -12.58
#